data_AF-A0A0Q5KUC5-F1
#
_entry.id   AF-A0A0Q5KUC5-F1
#
_cell.length_a   1.000
_cell.length_b   1.000
_cell.length_c   1.000
_cell.angle_alpha   90.00
_cell.angle_beta   90.00
_cell.angle_gamma   90.00
#
_symmetry.space_group_name_H-M   'P 1'
#
loop_
_entity.id
_entity.type
_entity.pdbx_description
1 polymer ?
#
loop_
_entity_poly.entity_id
_entity_poly.type
_entity_poly.pdbx_seq_one_letter_code
_entity_poly.pdbx_strand_id
1 'polypeptide(L)'
;MRKLLWMAAALAASGLGVASAQTPDLKVPDGFKVSLYAEGLSQPRFMAVAPNGDIFLSEPRSGAVLVLADRNKDGRADGKVTFASGLNQPHGLAFHNGYLYVANTDGVVRFAYKTGDTKATGSAQKLVSLPGGGGHSTRTVEFGPDGRMYVATGSTCNVCEESDPKRAAVWVYDADGKNGKAYATGLRNPVGIEWNGGTLYATNNGRDQLGDNIPPEGFYKLKAGGFYGWPYCYTTQAGQPQVWDKDFGRKTAAACAGATPAFALTTAHSAPLGLAFYDGKSFPTAYRGQMFVALHGSWNRSTKSGFKVVQVDPQSGKVSDFLTGFLSGQNTLGRPVDLVVAPDGALLITDDGAGRVWRVQAQ
;
A
#
# COMPACT_ATOMS: atom_id res chain seq x y z
N MET A 1 46.57 48.80 -28.51
CA MET A 1 46.76 48.06 -27.25
C MET A 1 45.56 48.36 -26.34
N ARG A 2 44.58 47.45 -26.26
CA ARG A 2 43.35 47.63 -25.47
C ARG A 2 43.57 47.07 -24.06
N LYS A 3 43.31 47.89 -23.04
CA LYS A 3 43.36 47.52 -21.61
C LYS A 3 42.15 46.64 -21.27
N LEU A 4 42.39 45.47 -20.69
CA LEU A 4 41.36 44.54 -20.21
C LEU A 4 41.06 44.87 -18.74
N LEU A 5 39.84 45.32 -18.44
CA LEU A 5 39.31 45.44 -17.08
C LEU A 5 38.90 44.05 -16.58
N TRP A 6 39.37 43.66 -15.40
CA TRP A 6 38.88 42.48 -14.68
C TRP A 6 37.72 42.90 -13.78
N MET A 7 36.51 42.41 -14.06
CA MET A 7 35.37 42.47 -13.14
C MET A 7 35.40 41.23 -12.26
N ALA A 8 35.53 41.42 -10.94
CA ALA A 8 35.31 40.37 -9.95
C ALA A 8 33.79 40.16 -9.78
N ALA A 9 33.30 38.96 -10.12
CA ALA A 9 31.93 38.55 -9.85
C ALA A 9 31.84 38.02 -8.41
N ALA A 10 31.09 38.71 -7.55
CA ALA A 10 30.69 38.20 -6.25
C ALA A 10 29.62 37.12 -6.43
N LEU A 11 29.92 35.86 -6.08
CA LEU A 11 28.91 34.81 -5.95
C LEU A 11 28.12 35.05 -4.65
N ALA A 12 26.87 35.47 -4.80
CA ALA A 12 25.88 35.37 -3.72
C ALA A 12 25.46 33.89 -3.59
N ALA A 13 25.83 33.26 -2.48
CA ALA A 13 25.31 31.95 -2.10
C ALA A 13 23.85 32.12 -1.65
N SER A 14 22.91 31.84 -2.53
CA SER A 14 21.49 31.68 -2.19
C SER A 14 21.31 30.35 -1.45
N GLY A 15 21.23 30.44 -0.12
CA GLY A 15 20.76 29.34 0.72
C GLY A 15 19.32 28.99 0.36
N LEU A 16 19.12 27.89 -0.36
CA LEU A 16 17.82 27.25 -0.50
C LEU A 16 17.45 26.69 0.89
N GLY A 17 16.75 27.49 1.69
CA GLY A 17 16.05 27.00 2.86
C GLY A 17 15.06 25.93 2.41
N VAL A 18 15.26 24.69 2.85
CA VAL A 18 14.26 23.64 2.71
C VAL A 18 13.05 24.12 3.51
N ALA A 19 11.98 24.54 2.83
CA ALA A 19 10.73 24.87 3.49
C ALA A 19 10.34 23.66 4.36
N SER A 20 10.24 23.86 5.67
CA SER A 20 9.70 22.85 6.58
C SER A 20 8.33 22.43 6.03
N ALA A 21 8.20 21.18 5.59
CA ALA A 21 6.94 20.66 5.11
C ALA A 21 5.92 20.81 6.24
N GLN A 22 4.92 21.67 6.03
CA GLN A 22 3.89 22.00 7.01
C GLN A 22 3.35 20.70 7.62
N THR A 23 3.49 20.55 8.94
CA THR A 23 2.98 19.37 9.65
C THR A 23 1.46 19.33 9.46
N PRO A 24 0.88 18.23 8.95
CA PRO A 24 -0.55 18.13 8.79
C PRO A 24 -1.27 18.23 10.15
N ASP A 25 -2.40 18.93 10.17
CA ASP A 25 -3.32 18.96 11.32
C ASP A 25 -4.12 17.65 11.35
N LEU A 26 -3.45 16.58 11.80
CA LEU A 26 -4.00 15.23 11.82
C LEU A 26 -5.05 15.08 12.91
N LYS A 27 -6.19 14.46 12.56
CA LYS A 27 -7.33 14.26 13.45
C LYS A 27 -7.68 12.79 13.55
N VAL A 28 -7.84 12.32 14.78
CA VAL A 28 -8.26 10.96 15.17
C VAL A 28 -9.50 11.05 16.08
N PRO A 29 -10.28 9.96 16.24
CA PRO A 29 -11.37 9.91 17.20
C PRO A 29 -10.92 10.22 18.63
N ASP A 30 -11.86 10.66 19.46
CA ASP A 30 -11.62 10.86 20.89
C ASP A 30 -11.07 9.59 21.55
N GLY A 31 -10.14 9.77 22.49
CA GLY A 31 -9.43 8.67 23.14
C GLY A 31 -8.26 8.11 22.33
N PHE A 32 -7.88 8.75 21.22
CA PHE A 32 -6.66 8.47 20.47
C PHE A 32 -5.72 9.66 20.43
N LYS A 33 -4.44 9.36 20.23
CA LYS A 33 -3.40 10.33 19.91
C LYS A 33 -2.63 9.88 18.68
N VAL A 34 -2.32 10.84 17.81
CA VAL A 34 -1.38 10.66 16.70
C VAL A 34 -0.03 11.33 17.03
N SER A 35 1.07 10.64 16.75
CA SER A 35 2.44 11.14 16.92
C SER A 35 3.32 10.73 15.75
N LEU A 36 4.49 11.36 15.62
CA LEU A 36 5.48 10.99 14.62
C LEU A 36 6.30 9.79 15.11
N TYR A 37 6.36 8.73 14.31
CA TYR A 37 7.23 7.57 14.56
C TYR A 37 8.59 7.73 13.89
N ALA A 38 8.61 8.11 12.61
CA ALA A 38 9.83 8.31 11.84
C ALA A 38 9.62 9.39 10.77
N GLU A 39 10.71 10.04 10.34
CA GLU A 39 10.70 11.06 9.28
C GLU A 39 11.99 11.07 8.46
N GLY A 40 12.01 11.90 7.41
CA GLY A 40 13.15 12.01 6.51
C GLY A 40 13.30 10.77 5.62
N LEU A 41 12.19 10.08 5.32
CA LEU A 41 12.15 8.90 4.46
C LEU A 41 11.94 9.31 2.99
N SER A 42 12.45 8.51 2.06
CA SER A 42 12.35 8.72 0.62
C SER A 42 11.19 7.92 0.04
N GLN A 43 9.99 8.52 0.02
CA GLN A 43 8.74 7.88 -0.43
C GLN A 43 8.52 6.50 0.22
N PRO A 44 8.39 6.45 1.56
CA PRO A 44 8.14 5.20 2.28
C PRO A 44 6.84 4.53 1.81
N ARG A 45 6.90 3.23 1.51
CA ARG A 45 5.73 2.46 1.07
C ARG A 45 5.26 1.46 2.11
N PHE A 46 5.50 0.18 1.89
CA PHE A 46 4.95 -0.88 2.73
C PHE A 46 5.88 -1.21 3.89
N MET A 47 5.28 -1.70 4.97
CA MET A 47 5.96 -2.12 6.18
C MET A 47 5.76 -3.60 6.46
N ALA A 48 6.66 -4.19 7.25
CA ALA A 48 6.47 -5.49 7.86
C ALA A 48 7.02 -5.47 9.28
N VAL A 49 6.31 -6.09 10.22
CA VAL A 49 6.77 -6.24 11.61
C VAL A 49 7.63 -7.49 11.70
N ALA A 50 8.89 -7.32 12.07
CA ALA A 50 9.80 -8.44 12.27
C ALA A 50 9.43 -9.25 13.53
N PRO A 51 9.88 -10.51 13.66
CA PRO A 51 9.63 -11.34 14.85
C PRO A 51 10.08 -10.73 16.20
N ASN A 52 11.05 -9.81 16.20
CA ASN A 52 11.47 -9.07 17.40
C ASN A 52 10.71 -7.75 17.61
N GLY A 53 9.78 -7.41 16.72
CA GLY A 53 8.99 -6.19 16.77
C GLY A 53 9.57 -4.98 16.02
N ASP A 54 10.77 -5.10 15.44
CA ASP A 54 11.32 -4.03 14.61
C ASP A 54 10.48 -3.81 13.36
N ILE A 55 10.34 -2.55 12.92
CA ILE A 55 9.58 -2.20 11.73
C ILE A 55 10.50 -2.17 10.52
N PHE A 56 10.23 -3.02 9.54
CA PHE A 56 10.88 -2.98 8.24
C PHE A 56 10.04 -2.14 7.29
N LEU A 57 10.68 -1.36 6.43
CA LEU A 57 10.01 -0.41 5.55
C LEU A 57 10.65 -0.39 4.16
N SER A 58 9.84 -0.43 3.11
CA SER A 58 10.32 -0.31 1.73
C SER A 58 10.41 1.15 1.27
N GLU A 59 11.49 1.49 0.57
CA GLU A 59 11.62 2.73 -0.20
C GLU A 59 11.89 2.39 -1.68
N PRO A 60 10.85 2.33 -2.53
CA PRO A 60 11.02 1.90 -3.92
C PRO A 60 11.96 2.80 -4.71
N ARG A 61 11.91 4.13 -4.48
CA ARG A 61 12.69 5.11 -5.23
C ARG A 61 14.19 4.98 -4.98
N SER A 62 14.59 4.66 -3.74
CA SER A 62 15.98 4.42 -3.36
C SER A 62 16.40 2.96 -3.56
N GLY A 63 15.47 2.08 -3.92
CA GLY A 63 15.75 0.65 -4.12
C GLY A 63 16.14 -0.04 -2.82
N ALA A 64 15.58 0.39 -1.68
CA ALA A 64 16.04 -0.02 -0.36
C ALA A 64 14.93 -0.57 0.54
N VAL A 65 15.35 -1.41 1.49
CA VAL A 65 14.56 -1.79 2.67
C VAL A 65 15.30 -1.27 3.90
N LEU A 66 14.57 -0.55 4.75
CA LEU A 66 15.07 0.04 5.99
C LEU A 66 14.54 -0.72 7.20
N VAL A 67 15.27 -0.64 8.31
CA VAL A 67 14.85 -1.03 9.65
C VAL A 67 14.68 0.23 10.49
N LEU A 68 13.50 0.39 11.09
CA LEU A 68 13.12 1.44 12.01
C LEU A 68 12.87 0.77 13.36
N ALA A 69 13.88 0.75 14.22
CA ALA A 69 13.79 0.15 15.54
C ALA A 69 13.44 1.20 16.60
N ASP A 70 12.64 0.80 17.58
CA ASP A 70 12.32 1.58 18.79
C ASP A 70 12.80 0.75 20.00
N ARG A 71 14.08 0.89 20.33
CA ARG A 71 14.75 0.11 21.38
C ARG A 71 14.52 0.72 22.76
N ASN A 72 14.35 2.04 22.84
CA ASN A 72 14.03 2.72 24.08
C ASN A 72 12.53 2.63 24.45
N LYS A 73 11.68 2.17 23.53
CA LYS A 73 10.23 1.97 23.66
C LYS A 73 9.47 3.27 23.96
N ASP A 74 9.92 4.38 23.39
CA ASP A 74 9.26 5.68 23.56
C ASP A 74 8.17 5.96 22.50
N GLY A 75 7.96 5.03 21.57
CA GLY A 75 6.99 5.17 20.48
C GLY A 75 7.54 5.95 19.28
N ARG A 76 8.85 6.15 19.19
CA ARG A 76 9.56 6.75 18.06
C ARG A 76 10.72 5.84 17.63
N ALA A 77 11.01 5.79 16.34
CA ALA A 77 12.19 5.09 15.86
C ALA A 77 13.46 5.82 16.34
N ASP A 78 14.42 5.06 16.88
CA ASP A 78 15.75 5.55 17.30
C ASP A 78 16.62 5.98 16.11
N GLY A 79 16.22 5.61 14.89
CA GLY A 79 16.90 5.91 13.65
C GLY A 79 16.46 4.99 12.53
N LYS A 80 17.18 5.07 11.41
CA LYS A 80 16.96 4.21 10.24
C LYS A 80 18.26 3.53 9.83
N VAL A 81 18.20 2.22 9.59
CA VAL A 81 19.33 1.43 9.09
C VAL A 81 18.92 0.76 7.79
N THR A 82 19.76 0.84 6.76
CA THR A 82 19.51 0.11 5.52
C THR A 82 19.75 -1.39 5.74
N PHE A 83 18.69 -2.19 5.65
CA PHE A 83 18.77 -3.64 5.68
C PHE A 83 19.35 -4.19 4.37
N ALA A 84 18.76 -3.75 3.25
CA ALA A 84 19.15 -4.13 1.90
C ALA A 84 18.97 -2.96 0.93
N SER A 85 19.77 -2.92 -0.13
CA SER A 85 19.72 -1.90 -1.19
C SER A 85 19.98 -2.52 -2.57
N GLY A 86 19.84 -1.72 -3.63
CA GLY A 86 20.01 -2.19 -5.01
C GLY A 86 18.84 -3.06 -5.50
N LEU A 87 17.68 -2.95 -4.83
CA LEU A 87 16.46 -3.65 -5.18
C LEU A 87 15.69 -2.89 -6.28
N ASN A 88 14.96 -3.62 -7.11
CA ASN A 88 14.19 -3.03 -8.20
C ASN A 88 12.81 -2.57 -7.71
N GLN A 89 12.74 -1.32 -7.23
CA GLN A 89 11.52 -0.69 -6.71
C GLN A 89 10.78 -1.62 -5.72
N PRO A 90 11.42 -1.98 -4.58
CA PRO A 90 10.81 -2.82 -3.57
C PRO A 90 9.55 -2.15 -3.02
N HIS A 91 8.48 -2.95 -2.86
CA HIS A 91 7.21 -2.49 -2.33
C HIS A 91 6.76 -3.40 -1.17
N GLY A 92 5.98 -4.46 -1.41
CA GLY A 92 5.50 -5.33 -0.35
C GLY A 92 6.62 -6.09 0.37
N LEU A 93 6.48 -6.25 1.68
CA LEU A 93 7.41 -6.93 2.58
C LEU A 93 6.64 -7.98 3.39
N ALA A 94 7.20 -9.17 3.58
CA ALA A 94 6.62 -10.17 4.46
C ALA A 94 7.69 -11.04 5.12
N PHE A 95 7.55 -11.30 6.42
CA PHE A 95 8.39 -12.27 7.13
C PHE A 95 7.74 -13.65 7.09
N HIS A 96 8.51 -14.68 6.73
CA HIS A 96 8.03 -16.06 6.78
C HIS A 96 9.19 -17.06 6.91
N ASN A 97 9.09 -17.97 7.89
CA ASN A 97 10.01 -19.10 8.09
C ASN A 97 11.51 -18.75 8.01
N GLY A 98 11.95 -17.69 8.70
CA GLY A 98 13.36 -17.29 8.76
C GLY A 98 13.84 -16.51 7.53
N TYR A 99 12.93 -15.93 6.75
CA TYR A 99 13.23 -15.07 5.62
C TYR A 99 12.41 -13.79 5.64
N LEU A 100 13.00 -12.72 5.13
CA LEU A 100 12.27 -11.54 4.66
C LEU A 100 12.05 -11.68 3.14
N TYR A 101 10.79 -11.68 2.72
CA TYR A 101 10.38 -11.63 1.32
C TYR A 101 10.16 -10.18 0.91
N VAL A 102 10.65 -9.82 -0.26
CA VAL A 102 10.53 -8.48 -0.83
C VAL A 102 9.97 -8.58 -2.24
N ALA A 103 8.84 -7.92 -2.46
CA ALA A 103 8.17 -7.85 -3.74
C ALA A 103 8.71 -6.65 -4.54
N ASN A 104 9.58 -6.94 -5.51
CA ASN A 104 10.12 -6.01 -6.49
C ASN A 104 9.20 -5.92 -7.70
N THR A 105 9.33 -4.87 -8.53
CA THR A 105 8.52 -4.72 -9.75
C THR A 105 8.63 -5.92 -10.70
N ASP A 106 9.82 -6.53 -10.80
CA ASP A 106 10.14 -7.65 -11.71
C ASP A 106 10.08 -9.04 -11.06
N GLY A 107 9.66 -9.15 -9.79
CA GLY A 107 9.66 -10.44 -9.11
C GLY A 107 9.63 -10.38 -7.59
N VAL A 108 9.62 -11.56 -6.97
CA VAL A 108 9.81 -11.69 -5.52
C VAL A 108 11.21 -12.22 -5.27
N VAL A 109 11.93 -11.55 -4.37
CA VAL A 109 13.19 -12.01 -3.81
C VAL A 109 13.04 -12.29 -2.32
N ARG A 110 13.97 -13.03 -1.73
CA ARG A 110 14.06 -13.16 -0.28
C ARG A 110 15.48 -13.03 0.23
N PHE A 111 15.59 -12.65 1.49
CA PHE A 111 16.83 -12.63 2.27
C PHE A 111 16.68 -13.58 3.45
N ALA A 112 17.71 -14.36 3.73
CA ALA A 112 17.78 -15.06 5.01
C ALA A 112 17.74 -14.02 6.13
N TYR A 113 16.95 -14.31 7.16
CA TYR A 113 16.72 -13.39 8.27
C TYR A 113 16.80 -14.15 9.59
N LYS A 114 17.70 -13.70 10.46
CA LYS A 114 17.72 -14.08 11.88
C LYS A 114 17.12 -12.94 12.68
N THR A 115 16.33 -13.28 13.69
CA THR A 115 15.69 -12.31 14.57
C THR A 115 16.71 -11.33 15.14
N GLY A 116 16.51 -10.04 14.86
CA GLY A 116 17.41 -8.95 15.26
C GLY A 116 18.42 -8.51 14.20
N ASP A 117 18.49 -9.18 13.05
CA ASP A 117 19.33 -8.72 11.94
C ASP A 117 18.88 -7.33 11.47
N THR A 118 19.80 -6.38 11.46
CA THR A 118 19.57 -5.02 10.95
C THR A 118 20.19 -4.79 9.56
N LYS A 119 20.89 -5.80 9.04
CA LYS A 119 21.50 -5.84 7.70
C LYS A 119 21.36 -7.23 7.10
N ALA A 120 21.12 -7.31 5.80
CA ALA A 120 21.12 -8.57 5.08
C ALA A 120 22.51 -9.21 5.15
N THR A 121 22.58 -10.47 5.58
CA THR A 121 23.86 -11.21 5.70
C THR A 121 24.30 -11.87 4.39
N GLY A 122 23.51 -11.76 3.32
CA GLY A 122 23.78 -12.36 2.01
C GLY A 122 23.01 -11.68 0.89
N SER A 123 23.26 -12.13 -0.35
CA SER A 123 22.56 -11.60 -1.53
C SER A 123 21.10 -12.02 -1.57
N ALA A 124 20.29 -11.22 -2.28
CA ALA A 124 18.90 -11.54 -2.52
C ALA A 124 18.77 -12.82 -3.37
N GLN A 125 17.96 -13.78 -2.90
CA GLN A 125 17.58 -14.95 -3.69
C GLN A 125 16.31 -14.64 -4.47
N LYS A 126 16.37 -14.62 -5.82
CA LYS A 126 15.17 -14.46 -6.66
C LYS A 126 14.37 -15.77 -6.70
N LEU A 127 13.07 -15.67 -6.46
CA LEU A 127 12.14 -16.80 -6.38
C LEU A 127 11.15 -16.81 -7.54
N VAL A 128 10.55 -15.65 -7.81
CA VAL A 128 9.48 -15.49 -8.80
C VAL A 128 9.86 -14.37 -9.74
N SER A 129 9.64 -14.57 -11.04
CA SER A 129 9.66 -13.51 -12.05
C SER A 129 8.23 -13.04 -12.32
N LEU A 130 8.02 -11.74 -12.34
CA LEU A 130 6.72 -11.11 -12.60
C LEU A 130 6.81 -10.18 -13.81
N PRO A 131 5.71 -9.99 -14.56
CA PRO A 131 5.71 -9.06 -15.69
C PRO A 131 6.01 -7.63 -15.20
N GLY A 132 6.97 -6.97 -15.85
CA GLY A 132 7.25 -5.54 -15.70
C GLY A 132 6.47 -4.68 -16.70
N GLY A 133 6.71 -3.36 -16.67
CA GLY A 133 6.12 -2.38 -17.59
C GLY A 133 4.70 -1.92 -17.25
N GLY A 134 4.12 -1.08 -18.11
CA GLY A 134 2.77 -0.52 -17.94
C GLY A 134 2.64 0.48 -16.79
N GLY A 135 1.38 0.80 -16.44
CA GLY A 135 1.03 1.84 -15.45
C GLY A 135 1.17 1.43 -13.98
N HIS A 136 1.11 0.14 -13.63
CA HIS A 136 1.20 -0.33 -12.25
C HIS A 136 2.45 -1.19 -12.00
N SER A 137 3.42 -0.63 -11.26
CA SER A 137 4.71 -1.27 -10.95
C SER A 137 4.76 -1.94 -9.57
N THR A 138 3.87 -1.58 -8.64
CA THR A 138 3.89 -2.14 -7.28
C THR A 138 3.53 -3.62 -7.26
N ARG A 139 4.20 -4.36 -6.39
CA ARG A 139 3.89 -5.77 -6.07
C ARG A 139 3.73 -5.89 -4.56
N THR A 140 2.79 -6.71 -4.13
CA THR A 140 2.59 -6.99 -2.71
C THR A 140 2.69 -8.48 -2.49
N VAL A 141 3.41 -8.88 -1.45
CA VAL A 141 3.60 -10.27 -1.05
C VAL A 141 3.01 -10.46 0.34
N GLU A 142 2.27 -11.53 0.52
CA GLU A 142 1.58 -11.88 1.77
C GLU A 142 1.58 -13.40 1.94
N PHE A 143 1.65 -13.90 3.18
CA PHE A 143 1.61 -15.34 3.46
C PHE A 143 0.26 -15.77 4.03
N GLY A 144 -0.31 -16.82 3.46
CA GLY A 144 -1.56 -17.40 3.95
C GLY A 144 -1.36 -18.34 5.14
N PRO A 145 -2.47 -18.70 5.82
CA PRO A 145 -2.46 -19.68 6.91
C PRO A 145 -2.03 -21.09 6.43
N ASP A 146 -2.03 -21.32 5.12
CA ASP A 146 -1.53 -22.53 4.46
C ASP A 146 -0.01 -22.52 4.23
N GLY A 147 0.69 -21.46 4.65
CA GLY A 147 2.12 -21.27 4.43
C GLY A 147 2.50 -20.95 2.98
N ARG A 148 1.52 -20.65 2.12
CA ARG A 148 1.74 -20.28 0.73
C ARG A 148 1.93 -18.78 0.57
N MET A 149 2.64 -18.41 -0.48
CA MET A 149 2.96 -17.03 -0.80
C MET A 149 1.97 -16.48 -1.84
N TYR A 150 1.28 -15.40 -1.49
CA TYR A 150 0.30 -14.71 -2.33
C TYR A 150 0.91 -13.41 -2.82
N VAL A 151 0.85 -13.18 -4.14
CA VAL A 151 1.49 -12.04 -4.78
C VAL A 151 0.48 -11.28 -5.63
N ALA A 152 0.22 -10.03 -5.27
CA ALA A 152 -0.67 -9.14 -5.99
C ALA A 152 0.08 -8.32 -7.04
N THR A 153 -0.51 -8.18 -8.23
CA THR A 153 0.06 -7.47 -9.38
C THR A 153 -1.02 -6.70 -10.12
N GLY A 154 -0.84 -5.38 -10.27
CA GLY A 154 -1.76 -4.52 -11.02
C GLY A 154 -1.63 -4.65 -12.54
N SER A 155 -2.61 -4.10 -13.25
CA SER A 155 -2.70 -4.04 -14.71
C SER A 155 -1.56 -3.24 -15.35
N THR A 156 -1.32 -3.48 -16.64
CA THR A 156 -0.42 -2.67 -17.47
C THR A 156 -1.06 -1.37 -17.94
N CYS A 157 -2.39 -1.26 -17.86
CA CYS A 157 -3.19 -0.20 -18.49
C CYS A 157 -4.32 0.32 -17.57
N ASN A 158 -4.99 1.40 -17.99
CA ASN A 158 -6.21 1.85 -17.33
C ASN A 158 -7.36 0.84 -17.49
N VAL A 159 -7.64 0.46 -18.74
CA VAL A 159 -8.66 -0.51 -19.12
C VAL A 159 -8.22 -1.25 -20.40
N CYS A 160 -7.99 -2.56 -20.31
CA CYS A 160 -7.57 -3.42 -21.42
C CYS A 160 -7.70 -4.89 -21.04
N GLU A 161 -7.68 -5.77 -22.04
CA GLU A 161 -7.44 -7.20 -21.84
C GLU A 161 -5.93 -7.44 -21.74
N GLU A 162 -5.47 -8.00 -20.63
CA GLU A 162 -4.05 -8.26 -20.39
C GLU A 162 -3.55 -9.45 -21.21
N SER A 163 -2.31 -9.35 -21.69
CA SER A 163 -1.63 -10.46 -22.37
C SER A 163 -0.96 -11.43 -21.40
N ASP A 164 -0.49 -10.96 -20.24
CA ASP A 164 0.07 -11.80 -19.18
C ASP A 164 -0.99 -12.05 -18.09
N PRO A 165 -1.36 -13.30 -17.80
CA PRO A 165 -2.38 -13.63 -16.79
C PRO A 165 -1.96 -13.30 -15.34
N LYS A 166 -0.71 -12.90 -15.10
CA LYS A 166 -0.25 -12.37 -13.81
C LYS A 166 -0.62 -10.91 -13.58
N ARG A 167 -1.11 -10.21 -14.60
CA ARG A 167 -1.58 -8.83 -14.47
C ARG A 167 -3.03 -8.77 -14.01
N ALA A 168 -3.35 -7.71 -13.27
CA ALA A 168 -4.67 -7.48 -12.68
C ALA A 168 -5.18 -8.68 -11.85
N ALA A 169 -4.29 -9.27 -11.06
CA ALA A 169 -4.48 -10.56 -10.42
C ALA A 169 -3.71 -10.69 -9.10
N VAL A 170 -4.14 -11.68 -8.30
CA VAL A 170 -3.38 -12.25 -7.19
C VAL A 170 -3.03 -13.68 -7.55
N TRP A 171 -1.75 -14.02 -7.47
CA TRP A 171 -1.23 -15.37 -7.72
C TRP A 171 -0.73 -16.01 -6.43
N VAL A 172 -0.87 -17.32 -6.32
CA VAL A 172 -0.38 -18.11 -5.18
C VAL A 172 0.75 -19.03 -5.62
N TYR A 173 1.78 -19.12 -4.80
CA TYR A 173 2.99 -19.90 -4.98
C TYR A 173 3.28 -20.71 -3.72
N ASP A 174 4.12 -21.73 -3.82
CA ASP A 174 4.79 -22.27 -2.63
C ASP A 174 5.78 -21.22 -2.09
N ALA A 175 6.21 -21.34 -0.84
CA ALA A 175 7.12 -20.38 -0.21
C ALA A 175 8.48 -20.26 -0.92
N ASP A 176 8.90 -21.26 -1.72
CA ASP A 176 10.11 -21.20 -2.55
C ASP A 176 9.88 -20.58 -3.95
N GLY A 177 8.67 -20.09 -4.23
CA GLY A 177 8.28 -19.47 -5.49
C GLY A 177 7.79 -20.43 -6.58
N LYS A 178 7.74 -21.74 -6.31
CA LYS A 178 7.26 -22.73 -7.29
C LYS A 178 5.74 -22.86 -7.30
N ASN A 179 5.25 -23.66 -8.25
CA ASN A 179 3.84 -24.06 -8.35
C ASN A 179 2.85 -22.89 -8.41
N GLY A 180 3.27 -21.82 -9.10
CA GLY A 180 2.49 -20.60 -9.26
C GLY A 180 1.20 -20.83 -10.05
N LYS A 181 0.09 -20.35 -9.51
CA LYS A 181 -1.22 -20.33 -10.19
C LYS A 181 -2.04 -19.10 -9.82
N ALA A 182 -2.99 -18.73 -10.67
CA ALA A 182 -3.93 -17.66 -10.36
C ALA A 182 -4.78 -18.04 -9.13
N TYR A 183 -4.88 -17.12 -8.17
CA TYR A 183 -5.78 -17.22 -7.02
C TYR A 183 -7.03 -16.36 -7.24
N ALA A 184 -6.85 -15.11 -7.66
CA ALA A 184 -7.91 -14.17 -7.98
C ALA A 184 -7.55 -13.36 -9.24
N THR A 185 -8.54 -13.04 -10.07
CA THR A 185 -8.36 -12.32 -11.35
C THR A 185 -9.38 -11.19 -11.50
N GLY A 186 -9.13 -10.25 -12.40
CA GLY A 186 -10.05 -9.14 -12.66
C GLY A 186 -10.06 -8.09 -11.55
N LEU A 187 -8.92 -7.90 -10.89
CA LEU A 187 -8.66 -6.79 -9.96
C LEU A 187 -7.69 -5.84 -10.66
N ARG A 188 -8.13 -4.66 -11.09
CA ARG A 188 -7.27 -3.72 -11.85
C ARG A 188 -5.93 -3.47 -11.15
N ASN A 189 -5.96 -3.13 -9.87
CA ASN A 189 -4.74 -2.86 -9.11
C ASN A 189 -4.96 -3.14 -7.62
N PRO A 190 -4.83 -4.42 -7.20
CA PRO A 190 -5.02 -4.82 -5.81
C PRO A 190 -3.73 -4.57 -5.01
N VAL A 191 -3.52 -3.32 -4.57
CA VAL A 191 -2.24 -2.93 -3.96
C VAL A 191 -2.05 -3.54 -2.57
N GLY A 192 -3.09 -3.54 -1.73
CA GLY A 192 -3.04 -4.17 -0.41
C GLY A 192 -3.76 -5.50 -0.42
N ILE A 193 -3.13 -6.51 0.18
CA ILE A 193 -3.75 -7.81 0.48
C ILE A 193 -3.35 -8.25 1.89
N GLU A 194 -4.27 -8.86 2.64
CA GLU A 194 -4.00 -9.33 4.01
C GLU A 194 -4.96 -10.46 4.39
N TRP A 195 -4.48 -11.45 5.13
CA TRP A 195 -5.32 -12.52 5.67
C TRP A 195 -5.96 -12.13 7.00
N ASN A 196 -7.26 -12.39 7.12
CA ASN A 196 -7.95 -12.36 8.42
C ASN A 196 -9.04 -13.44 8.47
N GLY A 197 -9.09 -14.17 9.58
CA GLY A 197 -10.10 -15.23 9.79
C GLY A 197 -10.16 -16.27 8.66
N GLY A 198 -9.02 -16.59 8.04
CA GLY A 198 -8.95 -17.52 6.90
C GLY A 198 -9.48 -16.98 5.57
N THR A 199 -9.73 -15.67 5.46
CA THR A 199 -10.11 -14.98 4.22
C THR A 199 -9.01 -14.01 3.82
N LEU A 200 -8.63 -14.00 2.55
CA LEU A 200 -7.73 -12.99 1.99
C LEU A 200 -8.56 -11.76 1.58
N TYR A 201 -8.25 -10.61 2.13
CA TYR A 201 -8.89 -9.34 1.77
C TYR A 201 -8.02 -8.57 0.80
N ALA A 202 -8.64 -7.73 -0.03
CA ALA A 202 -7.91 -6.87 -0.95
C ALA A 202 -8.53 -5.48 -1.06
N THR A 203 -7.68 -4.46 -1.11
CA THR A 203 -8.03 -3.17 -1.72
C THR A 203 -7.98 -3.30 -3.25
N ASN A 204 -8.65 -2.42 -3.97
CA ASN A 204 -8.48 -2.32 -5.42
C ASN A 204 -8.71 -0.88 -5.90
N ASN A 205 -7.83 -0.40 -6.76
CA ASN A 205 -7.99 0.88 -7.44
C ASN A 205 -8.74 0.65 -8.77
N GLY A 206 -9.95 1.17 -8.89
CA GLY A 206 -10.81 1.09 -10.08
C GLY A 206 -10.23 1.81 -11.30
N ARG A 207 -10.90 1.71 -12.45
CA ARG A 207 -10.45 2.40 -13.67
C ARG A 207 -10.66 3.90 -13.59
N ASP A 208 -9.77 4.63 -14.24
CA ASP A 208 -9.82 6.07 -14.40
C ASP A 208 -10.72 6.46 -15.58
N GLN A 209 -11.00 7.77 -15.67
CA GLN A 209 -11.64 8.44 -16.80
C GLN A 209 -13.11 8.04 -17.07
N LEU A 210 -13.86 7.65 -16.02
CA LEU A 210 -15.33 7.51 -16.06
C LEU A 210 -16.07 8.66 -15.33
N GLY A 211 -15.36 9.76 -15.07
CA GLY A 211 -15.87 10.92 -14.33
C GLY A 211 -15.55 10.87 -12.83
N ASP A 212 -15.98 11.90 -12.09
CA ASP A 212 -15.55 12.16 -10.71
C ASP A 212 -16.04 11.17 -9.66
N ASN A 213 -17.13 10.45 -9.95
CA ASN A 213 -17.85 9.68 -8.94
C ASN A 213 -17.97 8.18 -9.26
N ILE A 214 -17.43 7.74 -10.41
CA ILE A 214 -17.50 6.35 -10.86
C ILE A 214 -16.14 5.92 -11.43
N PRO A 215 -15.72 4.67 -11.23
CA PRO A 215 -16.29 3.73 -10.26
C PRO A 215 -15.88 4.11 -8.82
N PRO A 216 -16.72 3.83 -7.81
CA PRO A 216 -16.26 3.87 -6.43
C PRO A 216 -15.13 2.86 -6.22
N GLU A 217 -14.25 3.14 -5.27
CA GLU A 217 -13.18 2.21 -4.91
C GLU A 217 -13.75 1.08 -4.06
N GLY A 218 -13.26 -0.14 -4.26
CA GLY A 218 -13.87 -1.34 -3.67
C GLY A 218 -12.92 -2.17 -2.82
N PHE A 219 -13.49 -2.79 -1.79
CA PHE A 219 -12.82 -3.79 -0.94
C PHE A 219 -13.43 -5.17 -1.20
N TYR A 220 -12.56 -6.17 -1.31
CA TYR A 220 -12.95 -7.51 -1.77
C TYR A 220 -12.53 -8.60 -0.79
N LYS A 221 -13.39 -9.62 -0.66
CA LYS A 221 -13.06 -10.90 -0.04
C LYS A 221 -12.63 -11.86 -1.15
N LEU A 222 -11.35 -12.21 -1.16
CA LEU A 222 -10.75 -13.02 -2.20
C LEU A 222 -10.96 -14.52 -1.94
N LYS A 223 -11.34 -15.25 -2.99
CA LYS A 223 -11.46 -16.71 -2.99
C LYS A 223 -10.71 -17.29 -4.17
N ALA A 224 -10.21 -18.52 -4.01
CA ALA A 224 -9.54 -19.25 -5.08
C ALA A 224 -10.43 -19.36 -6.33
N GLY A 225 -9.87 -19.00 -7.49
CA GLY A 225 -10.56 -19.00 -8.77
C GLY A 225 -11.54 -17.84 -8.97
N GLY A 226 -11.59 -16.87 -8.05
CA GLY A 226 -12.50 -15.73 -8.15
C GLY A 226 -12.18 -14.78 -9.30
N PHE A 227 -13.22 -14.30 -9.99
CA PHE A 227 -13.16 -13.19 -10.93
C PHE A 227 -13.83 -11.95 -10.34
N TYR A 228 -13.17 -10.80 -10.39
CA TYR A 228 -13.57 -9.57 -9.70
C TYR A 228 -13.97 -8.42 -10.63
N GLY A 229 -14.15 -8.72 -11.92
CA GLY A 229 -14.91 -7.87 -12.85
C GLY A 229 -14.07 -7.06 -13.84
N TRP A 230 -12.92 -6.51 -13.43
CA TRP A 230 -12.08 -5.73 -14.36
C TRP A 230 -11.56 -6.64 -15.49
N PRO A 231 -11.50 -6.18 -16.76
CA PRO A 231 -11.77 -4.81 -17.24
C PRO A 231 -13.22 -4.53 -17.64
N TYR A 232 -14.14 -5.49 -17.50
CA TYR A 232 -15.49 -5.39 -18.08
C TYR A 232 -16.52 -4.81 -17.12
N CYS A 233 -16.28 -4.84 -15.82
CA CYS A 233 -17.31 -4.60 -14.81
C CYS A 233 -16.74 -3.86 -13.59
N TYR A 234 -17.61 -3.13 -12.90
CA TYR A 234 -17.29 -2.50 -11.63
C TYR A 234 -18.49 -2.51 -10.68
N THR A 235 -18.21 -2.44 -9.38
CA THR A 235 -19.24 -2.41 -8.34
C THR A 235 -19.72 -0.97 -8.14
N THR A 236 -21.04 -0.70 -8.21
CA THR A 236 -21.63 0.61 -7.88
C THR A 236 -22.35 0.62 -6.54
N GLN A 237 -22.79 -0.56 -6.07
CA GLN A 237 -23.40 -0.76 -4.77
C GLN A 237 -22.79 -1.99 -4.10
N ALA A 238 -22.35 -1.85 -2.85
CA ALA A 238 -21.68 -2.91 -2.11
C ALA A 238 -22.57 -4.17 -2.03
N GLY A 239 -21.95 -5.33 -2.28
CA GLY A 239 -22.61 -6.64 -2.25
C GLY A 239 -23.62 -6.91 -3.37
N GLN A 240 -23.91 -5.94 -4.25
CA GLN A 240 -24.83 -6.10 -5.37
C GLN A 240 -24.09 -6.50 -6.65
N PRO A 241 -24.75 -7.17 -7.62
CA PRO A 241 -24.16 -7.50 -8.91
C PRO A 241 -23.47 -6.30 -9.55
N GLN A 242 -22.28 -6.53 -10.10
CA GLN A 242 -21.51 -5.48 -10.76
C GLN A 242 -22.21 -5.01 -12.03
N VAL A 243 -21.97 -3.75 -12.39
CA VAL A 243 -22.46 -3.17 -13.64
C VAL A 243 -21.43 -3.35 -14.76
N TRP A 244 -21.93 -3.53 -15.98
CA TRP A 244 -21.11 -3.61 -17.17
C TRP A 244 -20.57 -2.24 -17.57
N ASP A 245 -19.26 -2.18 -17.82
CA ASP A 245 -18.55 -1.04 -18.36
C ASP A 245 -18.82 -0.90 -19.86
N LYS A 246 -19.78 -0.03 -20.19
CA LYS A 246 -20.19 0.24 -21.58
C LYS A 246 -19.14 0.97 -22.41
N ASP A 247 -18.15 1.59 -21.75
CA ASP A 247 -17.09 2.32 -22.42
C ASP A 247 -15.92 1.39 -22.79
N PHE A 248 -16.00 0.10 -22.41
CA PHE A 248 -14.98 -0.89 -22.73
C PHE A 248 -15.50 -2.03 -23.63
N GLY A 249 -15.05 -2.00 -24.89
CA GLY A 249 -15.07 -3.13 -25.82
C GLY A 249 -16.45 -3.48 -26.42
N ARG A 250 -16.46 -4.54 -27.24
CA ARG A 250 -17.68 -5.09 -27.91
C ARG A 250 -18.35 -6.21 -27.11
N LYS A 251 -18.00 -6.38 -25.83
CA LYS A 251 -18.60 -7.39 -24.95
C LYS A 251 -20.03 -6.97 -24.57
N THR A 252 -20.76 -7.87 -23.92
CA THR A 252 -22.10 -7.60 -23.39
C THR A 252 -22.09 -7.71 -21.87
N ALA A 253 -23.19 -7.34 -21.21
CA ALA A 253 -23.36 -7.49 -19.77
C ALA A 253 -23.14 -8.94 -19.26
N ALA A 254 -23.23 -9.94 -20.14
CA ALA A 254 -22.89 -11.33 -19.81
C ALA A 254 -21.42 -11.51 -19.36
N ALA A 255 -20.50 -10.61 -19.73
CA ALA A 255 -19.13 -10.63 -19.25
C ALA A 255 -19.01 -10.38 -17.73
N CYS A 256 -20.05 -9.81 -17.12
CA CYS A 256 -20.13 -9.62 -15.67
C CYS A 256 -20.75 -10.82 -14.94
N ALA A 257 -21.19 -11.85 -15.67
CA ALA A 257 -21.66 -13.08 -15.06
C ALA A 257 -20.53 -13.74 -14.27
N GLY A 258 -20.76 -13.98 -12.97
CA GLY A 258 -19.76 -14.57 -12.07
C GLY A 258 -18.73 -13.58 -11.52
N ALA A 259 -18.78 -12.29 -11.89
CA ALA A 259 -17.98 -11.25 -11.24
C ALA A 259 -18.42 -11.10 -9.77
N THR A 260 -17.46 -11.20 -8.85
CA THR A 260 -17.69 -11.04 -7.41
C THR A 260 -17.67 -9.55 -7.06
N PRO A 261 -18.75 -8.98 -6.51
CA PRO A 261 -18.78 -7.56 -6.17
C PRO A 261 -17.95 -7.25 -4.92
N ALA A 262 -17.58 -5.97 -4.78
CA ALA A 262 -16.97 -5.46 -3.57
C ALA A 262 -17.95 -5.58 -2.39
N PHE A 263 -17.48 -6.01 -1.23
CA PHE A 263 -18.34 -6.10 -0.02
C PHE A 263 -18.51 -4.75 0.67
N ALA A 264 -17.62 -3.80 0.37
CA ALA A 264 -17.62 -2.44 0.88
C ALA A 264 -17.04 -1.50 -0.17
N LEU A 265 -17.50 -0.25 -0.16
CA LEU A 265 -17.12 0.78 -1.12
C LEU A 265 -16.69 2.05 -0.41
N THR A 266 -15.80 2.81 -1.03
CA THR A 266 -15.45 4.17 -0.64
C THR A 266 -15.45 5.09 -1.86
N THR A 267 -15.23 6.38 -1.65
CA THR A 267 -15.28 7.40 -2.69
C THR A 267 -14.38 7.04 -3.88
N ALA A 268 -14.91 7.24 -5.10
CA ALA A 268 -14.18 7.07 -6.35
C ALA A 268 -12.86 7.85 -6.34
N HIS A 269 -11.82 7.23 -6.91
CA HIS A 269 -10.47 7.79 -7.03
C HIS A 269 -9.75 8.03 -5.70
N SER A 270 -10.29 7.59 -4.56
CA SER A 270 -9.63 7.78 -3.25
C SER A 270 -8.35 6.96 -3.07
N ALA A 271 -8.07 6.06 -4.02
CA ALA A 271 -6.84 5.30 -4.18
C ALA A 271 -6.45 4.47 -2.94
N PRO A 272 -7.21 3.41 -2.59
CA PRO A 272 -6.89 2.55 -1.47
C PRO A 272 -5.61 1.74 -1.75
N LEU A 273 -4.67 1.76 -0.80
CA LEU A 273 -3.40 1.05 -0.92
C LEU A 273 -3.31 -0.08 0.10
N GLY A 274 -2.48 0.05 1.14
CA GLY A 274 -2.34 -0.94 2.20
C GLY A 274 -3.56 -1.03 3.11
N LEU A 275 -3.70 -2.20 3.75
CA LEU A 275 -4.69 -2.47 4.77
C LEU A 275 -4.04 -3.20 5.95
N ALA A 276 -4.64 -3.05 7.14
CA ALA A 276 -4.30 -3.79 8.35
C ALA A 276 -5.58 -4.22 9.06
N PHE A 277 -5.70 -5.47 9.49
CA PHE A 277 -6.68 -5.85 10.50
C PHE A 277 -6.15 -5.54 11.89
N TYR A 278 -6.96 -4.88 12.71
CA TYR A 278 -6.54 -4.58 14.07
C TYR A 278 -6.77 -5.77 14.99
N ASP A 279 -5.71 -6.53 15.24
CA ASP A 279 -5.65 -7.69 16.13
C ASP A 279 -5.05 -7.36 17.52
N GLY A 280 -4.57 -6.13 17.70
CA GLY A 280 -4.08 -5.60 18.96
C GLY A 280 -5.17 -5.49 20.04
N LYS A 281 -4.71 -5.23 21.27
CA LYS A 281 -5.61 -5.10 22.45
C LYS A 281 -5.62 -3.70 23.04
N SER A 282 -4.74 -2.80 22.61
CA SER A 282 -4.64 -1.46 23.19
C SER A 282 -5.76 -0.54 22.71
N PHE A 283 -6.29 -0.70 21.50
CA PHE A 283 -7.46 0.06 21.06
C PHE A 283 -8.73 -0.43 21.76
N PRO A 284 -9.74 0.45 21.92
CA PRO A 284 -11.07 0.08 22.42
C PRO A 284 -11.67 -1.10 21.64
N THR A 285 -12.49 -1.91 22.30
CA THR A 285 -13.08 -3.13 21.74
C THR A 285 -13.79 -2.92 20.39
N ALA A 286 -14.39 -1.76 20.16
CA ALA A 286 -15.07 -1.42 18.91
C ALA A 286 -14.15 -1.41 17.67
N TYR A 287 -12.83 -1.31 17.84
CA TYR A 287 -11.84 -1.33 16.76
C TYR A 287 -11.21 -2.71 16.53
N ARG A 288 -11.40 -3.65 17.46
CA ARG A 288 -10.79 -4.97 17.38
C ARG A 288 -11.46 -5.81 16.30
N GLY A 289 -10.65 -6.41 15.43
CA GLY A 289 -11.09 -7.16 14.25
C GLY A 289 -11.59 -6.28 13.10
N GLN A 290 -11.50 -4.96 13.22
CA GLN A 290 -11.84 -4.04 12.13
C GLN A 290 -10.68 -3.94 11.15
N MET A 291 -11.01 -3.68 9.88
CA MET A 291 -10.02 -3.45 8.83
C MET A 291 -9.74 -1.95 8.72
N PHE A 292 -8.48 -1.55 8.70
CA PHE A 292 -8.07 -0.18 8.45
C PHE A 292 -7.43 -0.09 7.07
N VAL A 293 -7.75 0.97 6.32
CA VAL A 293 -7.26 1.15 4.94
C VAL A 293 -6.74 2.55 4.72
N ALA A 294 -5.57 2.65 4.12
CA ALA A 294 -4.96 3.91 3.72
C ALA A 294 -5.50 4.34 2.35
N LEU A 295 -6.15 5.50 2.31
CA LEU A 295 -6.63 6.13 1.08
C LEU A 295 -5.61 7.19 0.65
N HIS A 296 -4.80 6.85 -0.34
CA HIS A 296 -3.66 7.65 -0.80
C HIS A 296 -4.05 8.99 -1.43
N GLY A 297 -5.26 9.06 -1.96
CA GLY A 297 -5.86 10.28 -2.46
C GLY A 297 -5.85 10.41 -3.98
N SER A 298 -6.90 11.06 -4.48
CA SER A 298 -7.20 11.16 -5.90
C SER A 298 -6.25 12.08 -6.67
N TRP A 299 -5.95 11.68 -7.90
CA TRP A 299 -5.41 12.57 -8.94
C TRP A 299 -6.44 12.80 -10.07
N ASN A 300 -7.26 11.80 -10.40
CA ASN A 300 -8.24 11.81 -11.48
C ASN A 300 -9.64 12.25 -11.02
N ARG A 301 -9.73 13.37 -10.29
CA ARG A 301 -10.99 13.95 -9.80
C ARG A 301 -10.89 15.47 -9.70
N SER A 302 -11.94 16.21 -10.06
CA SER A 302 -11.93 17.69 -10.02
C SER A 302 -11.75 18.25 -8.60
N THR A 303 -12.43 17.62 -7.63
CA THR A 303 -12.27 17.89 -6.20
C THR A 303 -11.59 16.69 -5.55
N LYS A 304 -10.44 16.90 -4.94
CA LYS A 304 -9.65 15.84 -4.30
C LYS A 304 -10.45 15.13 -3.21
N SER A 305 -10.31 13.81 -3.16
CA SER A 305 -10.86 12.94 -2.11
C SER A 305 -9.87 11.84 -1.72
N GLY A 306 -10.13 11.13 -0.63
CA GLY A 306 -9.14 10.22 0.00
C GLY A 306 -8.28 10.99 1.00
N PHE A 307 -6.96 10.81 0.94
CA PHE A 307 -5.98 11.47 1.84
C PHE A 307 -6.33 11.26 3.32
N LYS A 308 -6.56 10.00 3.69
CA LYS A 308 -7.00 9.61 5.04
C LYS A 308 -6.81 8.12 5.29
N VAL A 309 -6.98 7.70 6.54
CA VAL A 309 -7.24 6.30 6.88
C VAL A 309 -8.71 6.15 7.21
N VAL A 310 -9.31 5.08 6.69
CA VAL A 310 -10.68 4.67 7.03
C VAL A 310 -10.67 3.36 7.80
N GLN A 311 -11.63 3.22 8.71
CA GLN A 311 -12.05 1.95 9.28
C GLN A 311 -13.13 1.35 8.39
N VAL A 312 -13.08 0.04 8.18
CA VAL A 312 -14.05 -0.76 7.46
C VAL A 312 -14.46 -1.93 8.34
N ASP A 313 -15.76 -2.06 8.58
CA ASP A 313 -16.33 -3.25 9.22
C ASP A 313 -16.39 -4.40 8.19
N PRO A 314 -15.61 -5.48 8.37
CA PRO A 314 -15.57 -6.59 7.41
C PRO A 314 -16.89 -7.38 7.36
N GLN A 315 -17.79 -7.23 8.33
CA GLN A 315 -19.08 -7.89 8.36
C GLN A 315 -20.16 -7.07 7.64
N SER A 316 -20.38 -5.82 8.07
CA SER A 316 -21.43 -4.96 7.51
C SER A 316 -21.02 -4.21 6.24
N GLY A 317 -19.72 -4.07 6.00
CA GLY A 317 -19.17 -3.24 4.93
C GLY A 317 -19.23 -1.73 5.21
N LYS A 318 -19.58 -1.31 6.43
CA LYS A 318 -19.60 0.09 6.84
C LYS A 318 -18.18 0.67 6.80
N VAL A 319 -18.03 1.81 6.13
CA VAL A 319 -16.78 2.58 6.07
C VAL A 319 -16.92 3.85 6.91
N SER A 320 -15.90 4.21 7.68
CA SER A 320 -15.88 5.41 8.52
C SER A 320 -14.48 6.02 8.57
N ASP A 321 -14.39 7.33 8.64
CA ASP A 321 -13.10 8.02 8.77
C ASP A 321 -12.45 7.68 10.12
N PHE A 322 -11.13 7.44 10.11
CA PHE A 322 -10.35 7.16 11.33
C PHE A 322 -9.18 8.13 11.52
N LEU A 323 -8.37 8.40 10.49
CA LEU A 323 -7.30 9.40 10.56
C LEU A 323 -7.43 10.34 9.38
N THR A 324 -7.69 11.61 9.64
CA THR A 324 -7.86 12.65 8.60
C THR A 324 -6.85 13.78 8.80
N GLY A 325 -6.85 14.79 7.92
CA GLY A 325 -5.97 15.96 8.03
C GLY A 325 -4.80 15.99 7.04
N PHE A 326 -4.65 14.97 6.19
CA PHE A 326 -3.64 14.96 5.12
C PHE A 326 -4.00 15.84 3.92
N LEU A 327 -5.19 16.42 3.90
CA LEU A 327 -5.66 17.35 2.88
C LEU A 327 -6.24 18.59 3.57
N SER A 328 -5.74 19.78 3.21
CA SER A 328 -6.27 21.07 3.66
C SER A 328 -6.88 21.80 2.46
N GLY A 329 -8.21 21.86 2.40
CA GLY A 329 -8.93 22.29 1.21
C GLY A 329 -8.62 21.37 0.02
N GLN A 330 -7.82 21.85 -0.93
CA GLN A 330 -7.31 21.06 -2.07
C GLN A 330 -5.78 20.92 -2.04
N ASN A 331 -5.12 21.39 -0.98
CA ASN A 331 -3.69 21.26 -0.79
C ASN A 331 -3.35 19.95 -0.08
N THR A 332 -2.50 19.13 -0.70
CA THR A 332 -2.07 17.84 -0.16
C THR A 332 -0.92 18.06 0.82
N LEU A 333 -1.10 17.63 2.07
CA LEU A 333 -0.12 17.72 3.15
C LEU A 333 0.58 16.37 3.45
N GLY A 334 -0.04 15.27 3.03
CA GLY A 334 0.54 13.94 3.08
C GLY A 334 -0.32 12.93 2.30
N ARG A 335 0.16 11.71 2.14
CA ARG A 335 -0.48 10.66 1.36
C ARG A 335 -0.28 9.31 2.05
N PRO A 336 -1.25 8.83 2.84
CA PRO A 336 -1.09 7.58 3.57
C PRO A 336 -1.00 6.40 2.61
N VAL A 337 -0.13 5.43 2.89
CA VAL A 337 0.14 4.29 2.00
C VAL A 337 -0.18 2.95 2.65
N ASP A 338 0.48 2.60 3.75
CA ASP A 338 0.39 1.28 4.36
C ASP A 338 0.15 1.39 5.86
N LEU A 339 -0.36 0.31 6.45
CA LEU A 339 -0.61 0.22 7.88
C LEU A 339 -0.08 -1.09 8.45
N VAL A 340 0.47 -1.03 9.66
CA VAL A 340 0.78 -2.23 10.45
C VAL A 340 0.44 -1.99 11.92
N VAL A 341 0.02 -3.05 12.62
CA VAL A 341 -0.12 -3.03 14.08
C VAL A 341 1.25 -3.30 14.71
N ALA A 342 1.79 -2.32 15.41
CA ALA A 342 3.04 -2.46 16.16
C ALA A 342 2.87 -3.41 17.36
N PRO A 343 3.97 -3.97 17.91
CA PRO A 343 3.91 -4.94 19.01
C PRO A 343 3.20 -4.45 20.28
N ASP A 344 3.20 -3.14 20.52
CA ASP A 344 2.49 -2.49 21.63
C ASP A 344 1.01 -2.17 21.32
N GLY A 345 0.55 -2.58 20.13
CA GLY A 345 -0.82 -2.39 19.64
C GLY A 345 -1.08 -1.01 19.04
N ALA A 346 -0.09 -0.14 18.88
CA ALA A 346 -0.26 1.09 18.11
C ALA A 346 -0.42 0.79 16.61
N LEU A 347 -1.18 1.61 15.89
CA LEU A 347 -1.28 1.52 14.43
C LEU A 347 -0.25 2.46 13.81
N LEU A 348 0.67 1.93 13.02
CA LEU A 348 1.64 2.71 12.25
C LEU A 348 1.13 2.95 10.84
N ILE A 349 1.38 4.13 10.28
CA ILE A 349 0.90 4.55 8.96
C ILE A 349 2.03 5.22 8.19
N THR A 350 2.40 4.68 7.04
CA THR A 350 3.36 5.35 6.14
C THR A 350 2.71 6.48 5.37
N ASP A 351 3.47 7.55 5.15
CA ASP A 351 3.09 8.72 4.37
C ASP A 351 4.19 9.01 3.33
N ASP A 352 3.97 8.58 2.08
CA ASP A 352 4.98 8.74 1.03
C ASP A 352 5.12 10.19 0.54
N GLY A 353 4.05 10.98 0.67
CA GLY A 353 4.02 12.38 0.28
C GLY A 353 4.86 13.26 1.20
N ALA A 354 4.87 12.96 2.50
CA ALA A 354 5.64 13.71 3.50
C ALA A 354 6.94 13.02 3.94
N GLY A 355 7.19 11.77 3.51
CA GLY A 355 8.39 11.03 3.93
C GLY A 355 8.38 10.68 5.42
N ARG A 356 7.22 10.29 5.95
CA ARG A 356 6.97 10.09 7.39
C ARG A 356 6.33 8.73 7.68
N VAL A 357 6.44 8.30 8.92
CA VAL A 357 5.60 7.26 9.53
C VAL A 357 4.90 7.88 10.72
N TRP A 358 3.58 7.81 10.73
CA TRP A 358 2.73 8.24 11.83
C TRP A 358 2.41 7.06 12.73
N ARG A 359 2.16 7.34 14.00
CA ARG A 359 1.77 6.38 15.02
C ARG A 359 0.48 6.83 15.67
N VAL A 360 -0.52 5.96 15.69
CA VAL A 360 -1.79 6.18 16.38
C VAL A 360 -1.91 5.20 17.54
N GLN A 361 -2.16 5.73 18.74
CA GLN A 361 -2.32 4.93 19.96
C GLN A 361 -3.55 5.40 20.74
N ALA A 362 -4.18 4.47 21.46
CA ALA A 362 -5.22 4.80 22.43
C ALA A 362 -4.61 5.57 23.63
N GLN A 363 -5.41 6.43 24.24
CA GLN A 363 -5.05 7.24 25.42
C GLN A 363 -5.48 6.60 26.73
#